data_AF-A0A7S0YHK4-F1
#
_entry.id   AF-A0A7S0YHK4-F1
#
_cell.length_a   1.000
_cell.length_b   1.000
_cell.length_c   1.000
_cell.angle_alpha   90.00
_cell.angle_beta   90.00
_cell.angle_gamma   90.00
#
_symmetry.space_group_name_H-M   'P 1'
#
loop_
_entity.id
_entity.type
_entity.pdbx_description
1 polymer ?
#
loop_
_entity_poly.entity_id
_entity_poly.type
_entity_poly.pdbx_seq_one_letter_code
_entity_poly.pdbx_strand_id
1 'polypeptide(L)'
;FEWAGTFDVADMNTVFWSAQSDAEGHYPDASMTIVIMQGNADNSLTEALELAGEESLEGACTELQPGNALPISSTGTPLPCYKLMFPCTMEGSGDAAECHADAHTAIWEIDTTGYNNIAVFAQHFPIEFEREMH
;
A
#
# COMPACT_ATOMS: atom_id res chain seq x y z
N PHE A 1 -11.16 -4.49 1.39
CA PHE A 1 -10.09 -4.15 0.43
C PHE A 1 -10.64 -4.29 -0.98
N GLU A 2 -10.03 -3.65 -1.97
CA GLU A 2 -10.34 -3.91 -3.39
C GLU A 2 -9.29 -4.83 -4.04
N TRP A 3 -8.08 -4.87 -3.48
CA TRP A 3 -7.00 -5.72 -3.98
C TRP A 3 -6.24 -6.43 -2.86
N ALA A 4 -5.82 -7.66 -3.14
CA ALA A 4 -4.97 -8.46 -2.27
C ALA A 4 -3.95 -9.27 -3.09
N GLY A 5 -2.77 -9.49 -2.53
CA GLY A 5 -1.72 -10.28 -3.16
C GLY A 5 -0.74 -10.87 -2.14
N THR A 6 -0.15 -12.01 -2.49
CA THR A 6 0.93 -12.65 -1.73
C THR A 6 2.20 -12.65 -2.56
N PHE A 7 3.34 -12.48 -1.90
CA PHE A 7 4.64 -12.38 -2.56
C PHE A 7 5.68 -13.21 -1.82
N ASP A 8 6.43 -14.00 -2.60
CA ASP A 8 7.67 -14.61 -2.16
C ASP A 8 8.75 -13.52 -2.13
N VAL A 9 9.24 -13.24 -0.92
CA VAL A 9 10.31 -12.29 -0.65
C VAL A 9 11.52 -13.02 -0.04
N ALA A 10 11.59 -14.34 -0.19
CA ALA A 10 12.74 -15.12 0.25
C ALA A 10 14.02 -14.56 -0.39
N ASP A 11 15.07 -14.49 0.42
CA ASP A 11 16.38 -13.94 0.07
C ASP A 11 16.39 -12.45 -0.30
N MET A 12 15.29 -11.72 -0.08
CA MET A 12 15.23 -10.26 -0.21
C MET A 12 15.34 -9.59 1.16
N ASN A 13 16.10 -8.50 1.24
CA ASN A 13 16.16 -7.67 2.45
C ASN A 13 15.26 -6.44 2.35
N THR A 14 14.90 -6.05 1.13
CA THR A 14 14.13 -4.83 0.88
C THR A 14 13.35 -4.95 -0.41
N VAL A 15 12.07 -4.59 -0.36
CA VAL A 15 11.23 -4.34 -1.53
C VAL A 15 10.60 -2.95 -1.41
N PHE A 16 9.98 -2.47 -2.48
CA PHE A 16 9.39 -1.14 -2.50
C PHE A 16 7.93 -1.21 -2.93
N TRP A 17 7.08 -0.42 -2.27
CA TRP A 17 5.79 -0.05 -2.81
C TRP A 17 5.94 1.28 -3.53
N SER A 18 5.39 1.41 -4.74
CA SER A 18 5.40 2.67 -5.49
C SER A 18 4.01 3.09 -5.94
N ALA A 19 3.81 4.39 -6.07
CA ALA A 19 2.62 4.99 -6.67
C ALA A 19 3.05 6.14 -7.61
N GLN A 20 2.52 6.17 -8.82
CA GLN A 20 2.82 7.14 -9.86
C GLN A 20 1.55 7.90 -10.25
N SER A 21 1.69 9.21 -10.46
CA SER A 21 0.64 9.97 -11.13
C SER A 21 0.62 9.65 -12.63
N ASP A 22 -0.48 10.00 -13.28
CA ASP A 22 -0.60 9.89 -14.74
C ASP A 22 0.39 10.81 -15.50
N ALA A 23 0.28 10.85 -16.82
CA ALA A 23 1.16 11.67 -17.66
C ALA A 23 0.93 13.18 -17.45
N GLU A 24 -0.27 13.56 -17.05
CA GLU A 24 -0.71 14.91 -16.77
C GLU A 24 -0.39 15.37 -15.34
N GLY A 25 0.04 14.44 -14.47
CA GLY A 25 0.40 14.73 -13.09
C GLY A 25 -0.75 14.57 -12.09
N HIS A 26 -1.79 13.82 -12.40
CA HIS A 26 -2.88 13.54 -11.47
C HIS A 26 -2.69 12.19 -10.79
N TYR A 27 -2.84 12.17 -9.47
CA TYR A 27 -3.17 10.95 -8.77
C TYR A 27 -4.70 10.82 -8.71
N PRO A 28 -5.29 9.64 -8.94
CA PRO A 28 -6.74 9.41 -8.83
C PRO A 28 -7.33 9.82 -7.47
N ASP A 29 -6.56 9.63 -6.40
CA ASP A 29 -6.90 9.99 -5.03
C ASP A 29 -5.70 10.67 -4.36
N ALA A 30 -5.89 11.31 -3.20
CA ALA A 30 -4.78 11.89 -2.43
C ALA A 30 -4.03 10.87 -1.56
N SER A 31 -4.58 9.67 -1.41
CA SER A 31 -4.05 8.64 -0.54
C SER A 31 -4.70 7.29 -0.80
N MET A 32 -4.06 6.22 -0.36
CA MET A 32 -4.66 4.88 -0.27
C MET A 32 -4.39 4.26 1.10
N THR A 33 -5.28 3.41 1.59
CA THR A 33 -4.98 2.56 2.76
C THR A 33 -4.38 1.22 2.35
N ILE A 34 -3.46 0.71 3.16
CA ILE A 34 -2.75 -0.55 2.93
C ILE A 34 -2.46 -1.26 4.26
N VAL A 35 -2.46 -2.59 4.21
CA VAL A 35 -1.97 -3.47 5.27
C VAL A 35 -0.95 -4.41 4.65
N ILE A 36 0.23 -4.50 5.28
CA ILE A 36 1.24 -5.51 4.95
C ILE A 36 1.43 -6.42 6.15
N MET A 37 1.27 -7.71 5.92
CA MET A 37 1.41 -8.72 6.97
C MET A 37 2.25 -9.90 6.52
N GLN A 38 2.69 -10.71 7.48
CA GLN A 38 3.33 -11.99 7.15
C GLN A 38 2.34 -12.89 6.40
N GLY A 39 2.75 -13.35 5.21
CA GLY A 39 1.98 -14.28 4.39
C GLY A 39 2.16 -15.74 4.82
N ASN A 40 1.40 -16.63 4.20
CA ASN A 40 1.53 -18.07 4.42
C ASN A 40 2.85 -18.61 3.84
N ALA A 41 3.36 -19.70 4.41
CA ALA A 41 4.61 -20.33 3.97
C ALA A 41 4.58 -20.83 2.51
N ASP A 42 3.39 -21.16 1.99
CA ASP A 42 3.16 -21.66 0.64
C ASP A 42 2.74 -20.56 -0.35
N ASN A 43 2.82 -19.29 0.04
CA ASN A 43 2.36 -18.13 -0.73
C ASN A 43 0.87 -18.15 -1.09
N SER A 44 0.05 -18.97 -0.44
CA SER A 44 -1.39 -18.95 -0.67
C SER A 44 -2.07 -17.75 0.02
N LEU A 45 -3.01 -17.13 -0.69
CA LEU A 45 -3.97 -16.20 -0.09
C LEU A 45 -5.16 -17.02 0.43
N THR A 46 -5.30 -17.13 1.75
CA THR A 46 -6.36 -17.91 2.41
C THR A 46 -7.46 -16.99 2.93
N GLU A 47 -8.67 -17.53 3.11
CA GLU A 47 -9.80 -16.78 3.71
C GLU A 47 -9.43 -16.14 5.06
N ALA A 48 -8.57 -16.79 5.84
CA ALA A 48 -8.11 -16.25 7.12
C ALA A 48 -7.23 -15.00 6.96
N LEU A 49 -6.37 -14.96 5.91
CA LEU A 49 -5.60 -13.76 5.58
C LEU A 49 -6.49 -12.66 5.04
N GLU A 50 -7.46 -13.01 4.19
CA GLU A 50 -8.43 -12.06 3.64
C GLU A 50 -9.26 -11.40 4.75
N LEU A 51 -9.78 -12.18 5.69
CA LEU A 51 -10.51 -11.66 6.84
C LEU A 51 -9.62 -10.74 7.71
N ALA A 52 -8.38 -11.15 7.98
CA ALA A 52 -7.45 -10.33 8.75
C ALA A 52 -7.13 -9.00 8.03
N GLY A 53 -6.98 -9.01 6.71
CA GLY A 53 -6.78 -7.82 5.90
C GLY A 53 -7.99 -6.89 5.89
N GLU A 54 -9.19 -7.45 5.75
CA GLU A 54 -10.46 -6.72 5.80
C GLU A 54 -10.67 -6.03 7.15
N GLU A 55 -10.61 -6.77 8.25
CA GLU A 55 -10.77 -6.23 9.61
C GLU A 55 -9.75 -5.12 9.92
N SER A 56 -8.52 -5.25 9.39
CA SER A 56 -7.45 -4.28 9.63
C SER A 56 -7.66 -2.97 8.88
N LEU A 57 -8.22 -3.01 7.67
CA LEU A 57 -8.49 -1.83 6.85
C LEU A 57 -9.69 -1.01 7.34
N GLU A 58 -10.61 -1.59 8.10
CA GLU A 58 -11.72 -0.85 8.73
C GLU A 58 -11.26 0.05 9.91
N GLY A 59 -10.04 -0.17 10.40
CA GLY A 59 -9.47 0.55 11.54
C GLY A 59 -8.97 1.96 11.24
N ALA A 60 -8.47 2.63 12.28
CA ALA A 60 -7.76 3.90 12.11
C ALA A 60 -6.35 3.66 11.54
N CYS A 61 -6.13 4.09 10.31
CA CYS A 61 -4.87 3.91 9.60
C CYS A 61 -3.88 5.04 9.92
N THR A 62 -2.62 4.69 10.18
CA THR A 62 -1.56 5.67 10.43
C THR A 62 -1.09 6.27 9.10
N GLU A 63 -1.06 7.60 9.01
CA GLU A 63 -0.57 8.28 7.81
C GLU A 63 0.95 8.09 7.64
N LEU A 64 1.37 7.75 6.41
CA LEU A 64 2.76 7.61 6.03
C LEU A 64 3.06 8.46 4.79
N GLN A 65 4.11 9.25 4.87
CA GLN A 65 4.61 10.06 3.75
C GLN A 65 5.56 9.22 2.89
N PRO A 66 5.75 9.58 1.60
CA PRO A 66 6.75 8.92 0.77
C PRO A 66 8.15 9.00 1.41
N GLY A 67 8.93 7.93 1.26
CA GLY A 67 10.24 7.77 1.88
C GLY A 67 10.20 7.28 3.33
N ASN A 68 9.02 7.14 3.96
CA ASN A 68 8.90 6.41 5.22
C ASN A 68 8.92 4.89 4.97
N ALA A 69 9.37 4.15 5.98
CA ALA A 69 9.28 2.70 5.99
C ALA A 69 7.81 2.27 6.14
N LEU A 70 7.41 1.27 5.36
CA LEU A 70 6.12 0.62 5.39
C LEU A 70 6.29 -0.76 6.05
N PRO A 71 5.95 -0.91 7.34
CA PRO A 71 6.30 -2.08 8.11
C PRO A 71 5.39 -3.28 7.82
N ILE A 72 5.96 -4.47 7.92
CA ILE A 72 5.24 -5.75 7.88
C ILE A 72 4.78 -6.08 9.32
N SER A 73 3.51 -6.43 9.49
CA SER A 73 3.00 -6.92 10.78
C SER A 73 2.85 -8.44 10.79
N SER A 74 3.31 -9.11 11.85
CA SER A 74 3.08 -10.55 12.07
C SER A 74 2.27 -10.83 13.34
N THR A 75 1.88 -9.79 14.08
CA THR A 75 1.20 -9.90 15.37
C THR A 75 0.17 -8.78 15.55
N GLY A 76 -0.96 -9.09 16.19
CA GLY A 76 -2.04 -8.15 16.46
C GLY A 76 -3.32 -8.49 15.69
N THR A 77 -4.46 -8.14 16.27
CA THR A 77 -5.78 -8.29 15.63
C THR A 77 -6.69 -7.17 16.18
N PRO A 78 -7.08 -6.17 15.36
CA PRO A 78 -6.66 -5.97 13.97
C PRO A 78 -5.16 -5.67 13.85
N LEU A 79 -4.60 -5.89 12.66
CA LEU A 79 -3.22 -5.52 12.33
C LEU A 79 -3.14 -4.00 12.06
N PRO A 80 -1.94 -3.40 12.21
CA PRO A 80 -1.74 -2.01 11.83
C PRO A 80 -2.10 -1.75 10.36
N CYS A 81 -2.92 -0.74 10.13
CA CYS A 81 -3.21 -0.18 8.83
C CYS A 81 -2.39 1.11 8.61
N TYR A 82 -1.99 1.35 7.37
CA TYR A 82 -1.30 2.57 6.96
C TYR A 82 -2.07 3.29 5.86
N LYS A 83 -2.12 4.61 5.94
CA LYS A 83 -2.66 5.49 4.90
C LYS A 83 -1.48 6.14 4.19
N LEU A 84 -1.17 5.65 3.00
CA LEU A 84 -0.10 6.18 2.17
C LEU A 84 -0.56 7.51 1.58
N MET A 85 0.14 8.59 1.94
CA MET A 85 -0.17 9.93 1.45
C MET A 85 0.61 10.17 0.16
N PHE A 86 -0.10 10.48 -0.92
CA PHE A 86 0.56 10.79 -2.19
C PHE A 86 1.10 12.23 -2.16
N PRO A 87 2.25 12.50 -2.81
CA PRO A 87 2.87 13.81 -2.84
C PRO A 87 2.11 14.69 -3.82
N CYS A 88 0.98 15.24 -3.38
CA CYS A 88 0.13 16.10 -4.19
C CYS A 88 -0.51 17.22 -3.37
N THR A 89 -0.95 18.24 -4.09
CA THR A 89 -1.80 19.31 -3.59
C THR A 89 -3.21 19.13 -4.15
N MET A 90 -4.22 19.16 -3.29
CA MET A 90 -5.62 19.17 -3.72
C MET A 90 -5.94 20.54 -4.33
N GLU A 91 -6.28 20.56 -5.62
CA GLU A 91 -6.74 21.75 -6.34
C GLU A 91 -8.26 21.66 -6.59
N GLY A 92 -8.95 22.80 -6.58
CA GLY A 92 -10.41 22.83 -6.74
C GLY A 92 -11.18 22.70 -5.43
N SER A 93 -12.45 22.31 -5.49
CA SER A 93 -13.32 22.23 -4.31
C SER A 93 -14.47 21.24 -4.50
N GLY A 94 -14.87 20.57 -3.42
CA GLY A 94 -15.94 19.58 -3.45
C GLY A 94 -15.53 18.35 -4.27
N ASP A 95 -16.51 17.73 -4.93
CA ASP A 95 -16.31 16.50 -5.71
C ASP A 95 -15.47 16.69 -6.98
N ALA A 96 -15.15 17.93 -7.34
CA ALA A 96 -14.28 18.28 -8.46
C ALA A 96 -12.84 18.58 -8.02
N ALA A 97 -12.50 18.33 -6.76
CA ALA A 97 -11.13 18.52 -6.29
C ALA A 97 -10.23 17.40 -6.86
N GLU A 98 -9.10 17.79 -7.42
CA GLU A 98 -8.13 16.89 -8.04
C GLU A 98 -6.81 16.92 -7.27
N CYS A 99 -6.14 15.77 -7.16
CA CYS A 99 -4.84 15.65 -6.50
C CYS A 99 -3.73 15.85 -7.53
N HIS A 100 -3.25 17.09 -7.66
CA HIS A 100 -2.18 17.46 -8.59
C HIS A 100 -0.82 17.20 -7.95
N ALA A 101 -0.02 16.36 -8.61
CA ALA A 101 1.24 15.85 -8.08
C ALA A 101 2.28 16.95 -7.86
N ASP A 102 2.80 17.02 -6.63
CA ASP A 102 4.05 17.74 -6.30
C ASP A 102 5.28 16.91 -6.75
N ALA A 103 5.12 15.57 -6.80
CA ALA A 103 6.07 14.65 -7.38
C ALA A 103 5.35 13.51 -8.11
N HIS A 104 5.83 13.11 -9.29
CA HIS A 104 5.17 12.09 -10.11
C HIS A 104 5.35 10.65 -9.61
N THR A 105 6.18 10.43 -8.60
CA THR A 105 6.46 9.08 -8.08
C THR A 105 6.67 9.16 -6.58
N ALA A 106 5.95 8.31 -5.87
CA ALA A 106 6.04 8.10 -4.44
C ALA A 106 6.53 6.67 -4.19
N ILE A 107 7.40 6.50 -3.19
CA ILE A 107 8.02 5.22 -2.87
C ILE A 107 8.00 5.02 -1.36
N TRP A 108 7.66 3.81 -0.91
CA TRP A 108 7.81 3.36 0.46
C TRP A 108 8.66 2.11 0.51
N GLU A 109 9.60 2.08 1.44
CA GLU A 109 10.49 0.94 1.64
C GLU A 109 9.83 -0.09 2.55
N ILE A 110 9.88 -1.36 2.17
CA ILE A 110 9.41 -2.49 2.96
C ILE A 110 10.65 -3.34 3.29
N ASP A 111 11.05 -3.34 4.55
CA ASP A 111 12.12 -4.21 5.05
C ASP A 111 11.59 -5.65 5.15
N THR A 112 12.07 -6.53 4.27
CA THR A 112 11.68 -7.93 4.20
C THR A 112 12.65 -8.85 4.94
N THR A 113 13.64 -8.30 5.64
CA THR A 113 14.64 -9.08 6.35
C THR A 113 13.98 -10.03 7.35
N GLY A 114 14.19 -11.34 7.15
CA GLY A 114 13.63 -12.39 8.00
C GLY A 114 12.20 -12.82 7.66
N TYR A 115 11.60 -12.25 6.60
CA TYR A 115 10.35 -12.72 6.02
C TYR A 115 10.63 -13.53 4.76
N ASN A 116 9.96 -14.68 4.60
CA ASN A 116 9.98 -15.41 3.34
C ASN A 116 8.79 -15.03 2.46
N ASN A 117 7.64 -14.72 3.06
CA ASN A 117 6.42 -14.40 2.34
C ASN A 117 5.67 -13.27 3.03
N ILE A 118 5.09 -12.37 2.23
CA ILE A 118 4.21 -11.30 2.70
C ILE A 118 2.84 -11.39 2.02
N ALA A 119 1.82 -10.89 2.70
CA ALA A 119 0.51 -10.64 2.13
C ALA A 119 0.20 -9.14 2.22
N VAL A 120 -0.31 -8.58 1.14
CA VAL A 120 -0.61 -7.17 0.99
C VAL A 120 -2.08 -7.00 0.67
N PHE A 121 -2.74 -6.07 1.35
CA PHE A 121 -4.13 -5.72 1.14
C PHE A 121 -4.23 -4.21 0.95
N ALA A 122 -4.86 -3.77 -0.13
CA ALA A 122 -4.95 -2.36 -0.49
C ALA A 122 -6.40 -1.92 -0.71
N GLN A 123 -6.67 -0.65 -0.39
CA GLN A 123 -7.94 -0.01 -0.67
C GLN A 123 -8.27 0.00 -2.16
N HIS A 124 -7.26 0.18 -3.01
CA HIS A 124 -7.37 0.35 -4.45
C HIS A 124 -6.50 -0.65 -5.20
N PHE A 125 -6.78 -0.87 -6.49
CA PHE A 125 -5.91 -1.68 -7.33
C PHE A 125 -4.59 -0.94 -7.60
N PRO A 126 -3.41 -1.58 -7.48
CA PRO A 126 -2.13 -0.90 -7.70
C PRO A 126 -1.99 -0.26 -9.08
N ILE A 127 -2.62 -0.86 -10.11
CA ILE A 127 -2.61 -0.35 -11.48
C ILE A 127 -3.24 1.05 -11.64
N GLU A 128 -4.08 1.47 -10.69
CA GLU A 128 -4.65 2.83 -10.67
C GLU A 128 -3.57 3.89 -10.42
N PHE A 129 -2.45 3.49 -9.82
CA PHE A 129 -1.31 4.34 -9.49
C PHE A 129 -0.04 3.86 -10.20
N GLU A 130 -0.18 3.24 -11.37
CA GLU A 130 0.92 2.66 -12.14
C GLU A 130 1.02 3.34 -13.51
N ARG A 131 2.20 3.88 -13.83
CA ARG A 131 2.49 4.41 -15.16
C ARG A 131 3.48 3.53 -15.90
N GLU A 132 4.63 3.27 -15.28
CA GLU A 132 5.77 2.58 -15.90
C GLU A 132 6.53 1.66 -14.92
N MET A 133 6.33 1.81 -13.61
CA MET A 133 7.08 1.11 -12.55
C MET A 133 6.22 0.03 -11.88
N HIS A 134 6.76 -1.18 -11.77
CA HIS A 134 6.11 -2.39 -11.23
C HIS A 134 7.07 -3.10 -10.26
#